data_AF-A0A945DUQ2-F1
#
_entry.id   AF-A0A945DUQ2-F1
#
_cell.length_a   1.000
_cell.length_b   1.000
_cell.length_c   1.000
_cell.angle_alpha   90.00
_cell.angle_beta   90.00
_cell.angle_gamma   90.00
#
_symmetry.space_group_name_H-M   'P 1'
#
loop_
_entity.id
_entity.type
_entity.pdbx_description
1 polymer ?
#
loop_
_entity_poly.entity_id
_entity_poly.type
_entity_poly.pdbx_seq_one_letter_code
_entity_poly.pdbx_strand_id
1 'polypeptide(L)' 'TEEVTILALAKRVIELTGSDSKIELVPYNEAYENGFEDMQRRKPVIEKLESFTGFRPATPLDDIIRSTAGLA' A
#
# COMPACT_ATOMS: atom_id res chain seq x y z
N THR A 1 -3.17 -5.81 -11.42
CA THR A 1 -2.55 -6.01 -10.10
C THR A 1 -1.33 -5.14 -10.03
N GLU A 2 -1.31 -4.23 -9.07
CA GLU A 2 -0.28 -3.19 -8.90
C GLU A 2 0.55 -3.50 -7.65
N GLU A 3 1.87 -3.37 -7.74
CA GLU A 3 2.80 -3.51 -6.61
C GLU A 3 3.42 -2.14 -6.33
N VAL A 4 3.59 -1.80 -5.06
CA VAL A 4 4.15 -0.50 -4.65
C VAL A 4 5.07 -0.69 -3.45
N THR A 5 6.16 0.08 -3.38
CA THR A 5 7.02 0.14 -2.19
C THR A 5 6.41 1.10 -1.16
N ILE A 6 6.74 0.94 0.12
CA ILE A 6 6.26 1.86 1.17
C ILE A 6 6.64 3.32 0.89
N LEU A 7 7.86 3.57 0.41
CA LEU A 7 8.30 4.91 0.06
C LEU A 7 7.50 5.51 -1.11
N ALA A 8 7.22 4.71 -2.15
CA ALA A 8 6.42 5.18 -3.29
C ALA A 8 4.96 5.44 -2.87
N LEU A 9 4.39 4.56 -2.03
CA LEU A 9 3.05 4.73 -1.49
C LEU A 9 2.94 6.00 -0.65
N ALA A 10 3.90 6.27 0.24
CA ALA A 10 3.92 7.49 1.05
C ALA A 10 3.95 8.76 0.19
N LYS A 11 4.78 8.78 -0.87
CA LYS A 11 4.81 9.88 -1.84
C LYS A 11 3.46 10.05 -2.55
N ARG A 12 2.85 8.94 -2.98
CA ARG A 12 1.58 8.96 -3.70
C ARG A 12 0.44 9.48 -2.82
N VAL A 13 0.40 9.09 -1.55
CA VAL A 13 -0.59 9.61 -0.59
C VAL A 13 -0.45 11.12 -0.42
N ILE A 14 0.76 11.64 -0.21
CA ILE A 14 0.99 13.10 -0.10
C ILE A 14 0.52 13.81 -1.36
N GLU A 15 0.90 13.32 -2.54
CA GLU A 15 0.51 13.90 -3.83
C GLU A 15 -1.01 13.95 -4.03
N LEU A 16 -1.70 12.83 -3.78
CA LEU A 16 -3.14 12.73 -4.03
C LEU A 16 -3.98 13.51 -3.00
N THR A 17 -3.47 13.67 -1.78
CA THR A 17 -4.16 14.37 -0.69
C THR A 17 -3.82 15.86 -0.62
N GLY A 18 -2.76 16.31 -1.29
CA GLY A 18 -2.25 17.68 -1.14
C GLY A 18 -1.74 17.97 0.27
N SER A 19 -1.34 16.95 1.03
CA SER A 19 -0.87 17.10 2.40
C SER A 19 0.50 17.79 2.47
N ASP A 20 0.72 18.61 3.50
CA ASP A 20 2.02 19.21 3.82
C ASP A 20 2.93 18.27 4.64
N SER A 21 2.52 17.01 4.84
CA SER A 21 3.32 16.00 5.54
C SER A 21 4.70 15.80 4.91
N LYS A 22 5.70 15.54 5.74
CA LYS A 22 7.06 15.19 5.30
C LYS A 22 7.28 13.68 5.43
N ILE A 23 8.10 13.13 4.55
CA ILE A 23 8.53 11.73 4.64
C ILE A 23 9.81 11.68 5.48
N GLU A 24 9.77 10.90 6.57
CA GLU A 24 10.92 10.61 7.42
C GLU A 24 11.28 9.14 7.31
N LEU A 25 12.56 8.85 7.08
CA LEU A 25 13.07 7.48 7.08
C LEU A 25 13.60 7.14 8.48
N VAL A 26 12.84 6.35 9.21
CA VAL A 26 13.19 5.92 10.57
C VAL A 26 13.95 4.59 10.51
N PRO A 27 15.08 4.45 11.21
CA PRO A 27 15.76 3.16 11.36
C PRO A 27 14.82 2.07 11.88
N TYR A 28 14.89 0.88 11.31
CA TYR A 28 13.95 -0.20 11.61
C TYR A 28 13.88 -0.56 13.10
N ASN A 29 15.03 -0.56 13.79
CA ASN A 29 15.16 -0.85 15.21
C ASN A 29 14.64 0.27 16.14
N GLU A 30 14.41 1.47 15.61
CA GLU A 30 13.73 2.56 16.34
C GLU A 30 12.21 2.49 16.14
N ALA A 31 11.77 2.07 14.96
CA ALA A 31 10.35 1.94 14.63
C ALA A 31 9.71 0.67 15.22
N TYR A 32 10.49 -0.40 15.40
CA TYR A 32 10.00 -1.71 15.82
C TYR A 32 10.84 -2.32 16.93
N GLU A 33 10.18 -3.10 17.80
CA GLU A 33 10.83 -3.82 18.90
C GLU A 33 11.74 -4.95 18.38
N ASN A 34 12.70 -5.35 19.21
CA ASN A 34 13.60 -6.46 18.89
C ASN A 34 12.80 -7.76 18.69
N GLY A 35 13.10 -8.49 17.61
CA GLY A 35 12.39 -9.70 17.21
C GLY A 35 11.17 -9.45 16.31
N PHE A 36 10.86 -8.20 15.96
CA PHE A 36 9.83 -7.91 14.96
C PHE A 36 10.30 -8.25 13.55
N GLU A 37 9.57 -9.15 12.88
CA GLU A 37 9.79 -9.53 11.49
C GLU A 37 8.63 -9.04 10.62
N ASP A 38 8.95 -8.35 9.52
CA ASP A 38 8.00 -7.96 8.50
C ASP A 38 8.34 -8.61 7.13
N MET A 39 7.30 -8.81 6.33
CA MET A 39 7.42 -9.34 4.98
C MET A 39 7.94 -8.25 4.02
N GLN A 40 9.12 -8.45 3.45
CA GLN A 40 9.69 -7.49 2.47
C GLN A 40 8.86 -7.35 1.18
N ARG A 41 8.05 -8.35 0.84
CA ARG A 41 7.20 -8.34 -0.35
C ARG A 41 5.99 -9.24 -0.16
N ARG A 42 4.81 -8.74 -0.52
CA ARG A 42 3.57 -9.52 -0.53
C ARG A 42 2.86 -9.33 -1.87
N LYS A 43 2.73 -10.43 -2.63
CA LYS A 43 1.95 -10.47 -3.88
C LYS A 43 1.10 -11.73 -3.90
N PRO A 44 -0.24 -11.61 -3.85
CA PRO A 44 -1.10 -12.78 -3.93
C PRO A 44 -1.12 -13.37 -5.34
N VAL A 45 -1.24 -14.69 -5.38
CA VAL A 45 -1.59 -15.50 -6.57
C VAL A 45 -3.11 -15.69 -6.51
N ILE A 46 -3.85 -15.18 -7.49
CA ILE A 46 -5.32 -15.08 -7.47
C ILE A 46 -6.01 -16.02 -8.47
N GLU A 47 -5.26 -16.87 -9.14
CA GLU A 47 -5.71 -17.76 -10.22
C GLU A 47 -6.82 -18.70 -9.76
N LYS A 48 -6.71 -19.22 -8.53
CA LYS A 48 -7.75 -20.08 -7.93
C LYS A 48 -9.03 -19.30 -7.61
N LEU A 49 -8.90 -18.06 -7.14
CA LEU A 49 -10.04 -17.21 -6.81
C LEU A 49 -10.79 -16.83 -8.08
N GLU A 50 -10.04 -16.41 -9.10
CA GLU A 50 -10.59 -16.05 -10.40
C GLU A 50 -11.25 -17.26 -11.08
N SER A 51 -10.61 -18.43 -11.13
CA SER A 51 -11.20 -19.60 -11.78
C SER A 51 -12.49 -20.06 -11.11
N PHE A 52 -12.61 -19.86 -9.80
CA PHE A 52 -13.78 -20.26 -9.02
C PHE A 52 -14.91 -19.23 -9.05
N THR A 53 -14.59 -17.93 -9.08
CA THR A 53 -15.58 -16.85 -8.88
C THR A 53 -15.68 -15.84 -10.01
N GLY A 54 -14.73 -15.85 -10.96
CA GLY A 54 -14.56 -14.80 -11.96
C GLY A 54 -14.01 -13.48 -11.40
N PHE A 55 -13.70 -13.40 -10.10
CA PHE A 55 -13.25 -12.17 -9.47
C PHE A 55 -11.84 -11.77 -9.91
N ARG A 56 -11.69 -10.48 -10.26
CA ARG A 56 -10.40 -9.79 -10.37
C ARG A 56 -10.46 -8.45 -9.65
N PRO A 57 -9.40 -8.03 -8.93
CA PRO A 57 -9.30 -6.67 -8.40
C PRO A 57 -9.37 -5.65 -9.54
N ALA A 58 -10.32 -4.72 -9.45
CA ALA A 58 -10.56 -3.71 -10.49
C ALA A 58 -10.37 -2.26 -9.99
N THR A 59 -10.24 -2.04 -8.68
CA THR A 59 -10.03 -0.72 -8.09
C THR A 59 -8.54 -0.35 -8.15
N PRO A 60 -8.14 0.72 -8.86
CA PRO A 60 -6.77 1.24 -8.87
C PRO A 60 -6.30 1.70 -7.49
N LEU A 61 -4.99 1.68 -7.24
CA LEU A 61 -4.42 2.12 -5.96
C LEU A 61 -4.80 3.57 -5.62
N ASP A 62 -4.75 4.47 -6.60
CA ASP A 62 -5.09 5.88 -6.39
C ASP A 62 -6.53 6.09 -5.91
N ASP A 63 -7.48 5.33 -6.46
CA ASP A 63 -8.89 5.40 -6.06
C ASP A 63 -9.08 4.87 -4.63
N ILE A 64 -8.33 3.83 -4.25
CA ILE A 64 -8.29 3.32 -2.87
C ILE A 64 -7.76 4.40 -1.92
N ILE A 65 -6.68 5.09 -2.29
CA ILE A 65 -6.09 6.17 -1.50
C ILE A 65 -7.10 7.31 -1.32
N ARG A 66 -7.70 7.80 -2.42
CA ARG A 66 -8.71 8.88 -2.38
C ARG A 66 -9.91 8.52 -1.52
N SER A 67 -10.44 7.30 -1.69
CA SER A 67 -11.57 6.79 -0.91
C SER A 67 -11.24 6.74 0.59
N THR A 68 -10.08 6.18 0.94
CA THR A 68 -9.63 6.08 2.34
C THR A 68 -9.39 7.45 2.98
N ALA A 69 -8.88 8.40 2.18
CA ALA A 69 -8.64 9.77 2.62
C ALA A 69 -9.92 10.64 2.68
N GLY A 70 -11.09 10.11 2.28
CA GLY A 70 -12.34 10.86 2.25
C GLY A 70 -12.41 11.93 1.14
N LEU A 71 -11.65 11.74 0.05
CA LEU A 71 -11.57 12.65 -1.11
C LEU A 71 -12.54 12.26 -2.24
N ALA A 72 -13.53 11.42 -1.94
CA ALA A 72 -14.53 10.93 -2.89
C ALA A 72 -15.71 11.89 -3.01
#